data_AF-D1FNQ3-F1
#
_entry.id   AF-D1FNQ3-F1
#
_cell.length_a   1.000
_cell.length_b   1.000
_cell.length_c   1.000
_cell.angle_alpha   90.00
_cell.angle_beta   90.00
_cell.angle_gamma   90.00
#
_symmetry.space_group_name_H-M   'P 1'
#
loop_
_entity.id
_entity.type
_entity.pdbx_description
1 polymer ?
#
loop_
_entity_poly.entity_id
_entity_poly.type
_entity_poly.pdbx_seq_one_letter_code
_entity_poly.pdbx_strand_id
1 'polypeptide(L)'
;MALSCQLANTYYPTKNYGISSWWSSPKLDGVRGLYLPTEQAIFSRTLKSKFAGLDHILDICKQQGYILDGELYIPGEPFDVISGIVRGGKKYDIAKKQRLQFHIFAILSIETREWLSTQEMIDTIPGVIPSDQSIVVGNPYTLIENTPTSIQAQNQFNKDSGLSNEGTILRHPDIAYFEGRSNDLLKVKNFEKSTFICTGFFKGTGKYSQSLGKISVQADILGVPVAARG
;
A
#
# COMPACT_ATOMS: atom_id res chain seq x y z
N MET A 1 0.40 24.23 6.60
CA MET A 1 -0.46 23.46 5.65
C MET A 1 -1.03 22.25 6.37
N ALA A 2 -2.30 21.90 6.11
CA ALA A 2 -2.88 20.69 6.66
C ALA A 2 -2.21 19.48 5.98
N LEU A 3 -1.68 18.55 6.79
CA LEU A 3 -1.06 17.31 6.31
C LEU A 3 -2.04 16.53 5.44
N SER A 4 -1.58 15.98 4.33
CA SER A 4 -2.34 15.01 3.53
C SER A 4 -1.52 13.75 3.27
N CYS A 5 -2.17 12.58 3.37
CA CYS A 5 -1.48 11.31 3.18
C CYS A 5 -0.94 11.15 1.75
N GLN A 6 0.26 10.58 1.60
CA GLN A 6 0.80 10.14 0.31
C GLN A 6 -0.06 9.04 -0.31
N LEU A 7 -0.36 9.10 -1.60
CA LEU A 7 -1.23 8.15 -2.30
C LEU A 7 -0.52 7.54 -3.52
N ALA A 8 -0.61 6.21 -3.63
CA ALA A 8 0.04 5.48 -4.71
C ALA A 8 -0.76 5.51 -6.03
N ASN A 9 -0.10 5.82 -7.15
CA ASN A 9 -0.61 5.55 -8.50
C ASN A 9 -0.42 4.08 -8.90
N THR A 10 -1.09 3.62 -9.95
CA THR A 10 -0.88 2.26 -10.46
C THR A 10 0.42 2.21 -11.28
N TYR A 11 1.23 1.17 -11.08
CA TYR A 11 2.40 0.89 -11.92
C TYR A 11 1.97 0.41 -13.32
N TYR A 12 2.63 0.91 -14.37
CA TYR A 12 2.44 0.49 -15.74
C TYR A 12 3.80 0.09 -16.36
N PRO A 13 3.98 -1.17 -16.81
CA PRO A 13 5.25 -1.65 -17.36
C PRO A 13 5.80 -0.88 -18.56
N THR A 14 4.91 -0.20 -19.31
CA THR A 14 5.25 0.54 -20.53
C THR A 14 5.60 2.00 -20.27
N LYS A 15 5.42 2.50 -19.04
CA LYS A 15 5.68 3.89 -18.69
C LYS A 15 7.14 4.05 -18.27
N ASN A 16 7.80 5.07 -18.80
CA ASN A 16 9.10 5.50 -18.30
C ASN A 16 8.91 6.36 -17.05
N TYR A 17 9.53 5.95 -15.94
CA TYR A 17 9.51 6.65 -14.66
C TYR A 17 10.78 7.48 -14.39
N GLY A 18 11.80 7.40 -15.25
CA GLY A 18 13.02 8.20 -15.15
C GLY A 18 14.03 7.73 -14.09
N ILE A 19 13.87 6.52 -13.55
CA ILE A 19 14.74 5.94 -12.52
C ILE A 19 15.11 4.49 -12.83
N SER A 20 16.21 4.02 -12.26
CA SER A 20 16.75 2.67 -12.48
C SER A 20 16.33 1.65 -11.42
N SER A 21 15.82 2.07 -10.27
CA SER A 21 15.46 1.20 -9.15
C SER A 21 14.27 1.73 -8.35
N TRP A 22 13.69 0.85 -7.53
CA TRP A 22 12.62 1.15 -6.58
C TRP A 22 12.92 0.54 -5.23
N TRP A 23 12.52 1.23 -4.16
CA TRP A 23 12.30 0.58 -2.87
C TRP A 23 10.96 -0.13 -2.89
N SER A 24 10.98 -1.45 -2.76
CA SER A 24 9.77 -2.28 -2.76
C SER A 24 9.38 -2.70 -1.35
N SER A 25 8.08 -2.73 -1.06
CA SER A 25 7.53 -3.31 0.17
C SER A 25 6.23 -4.06 -0.10
N PRO A 26 5.82 -5.01 0.77
CA PRO A 26 4.56 -5.72 0.63
C PRO A 26 3.38 -4.75 0.68
N LYS A 27 2.42 -4.92 -0.24
CA LYS A 27 1.16 -4.18 -0.22
C LYS A 27 0.18 -4.91 0.71
N LEU A 28 -0.04 -4.42 1.92
CA LEU A 28 -0.98 -5.06 2.84
C LEU A 28 -2.43 -4.65 2.54
N ASP A 29 -3.34 -5.61 2.66
CA ASP A 29 -4.78 -5.42 2.47
C ASP A 29 -5.46 -5.21 3.83
N GLY A 30 -5.16 -4.08 4.47
CA GLY A 30 -5.66 -3.69 5.79
C GLY A 30 -6.42 -2.37 5.75
N VAL A 31 -6.42 -1.65 6.88
CA VAL A 31 -6.94 -0.28 6.93
C VAL A 31 -5.83 0.70 7.25
N ARG A 32 -5.49 1.56 6.30
CA ARG A 32 -4.52 2.62 6.50
C ARG A 32 -4.85 3.51 7.70
N GLY A 33 -3.86 3.65 8.57
CA GLY A 33 -3.86 4.51 9.75
C GLY A 33 -2.69 5.49 9.71
N LEU A 34 -2.95 6.73 10.07
CA LEU A 34 -1.92 7.75 10.28
C LEU A 34 -1.93 8.17 11.76
N TYR A 35 -0.89 7.81 12.50
CA TYR A 35 -0.68 8.27 13.86
C TYR A 35 -0.16 9.70 13.85
N LEU A 36 -0.88 10.60 14.55
CA LEU A 36 -0.49 11.98 14.75
C LEU A 36 -0.09 12.21 16.21
N PRO A 37 1.21 12.49 16.50
CA PRO A 37 1.67 12.73 17.87
C PRO A 37 0.96 13.88 18.58
N THR A 38 0.62 14.94 17.84
CA THR A 38 -0.07 16.12 18.39
C THR A 38 -1.48 15.81 18.88
N GLU A 39 -2.11 14.79 18.31
CA GLU A 39 -3.47 14.34 18.66
C GLU A 39 -3.46 13.06 19.50
N GLN A 40 -2.29 12.43 19.65
CA GLN A 40 -2.09 11.11 20.23
C GLN A 40 -3.10 10.07 19.73
N ALA A 41 -3.36 10.08 18.42
CA ALA A 41 -4.42 9.28 17.83
C ALA A 41 -4.09 8.82 16.40
N ILE A 42 -4.70 7.71 16.00
CA ILE A 42 -4.63 7.19 14.63
C ILE A 42 -5.88 7.64 13.87
N PHE A 43 -5.64 8.27 12.72
CA PHE A 43 -6.68 8.73 11.81
C PHE A 43 -6.73 7.86 10.56
N SER A 44 -7.92 7.78 9.97
CA SER A 44 -8.10 7.20 8.63
C SER A 44 -7.29 7.95 7.57
N ARG A 45 -7.07 7.32 6.41
CA ARG A 45 -6.45 7.93 5.20
C ARG A 45 -6.93 9.35 4.84
N THR A 46 -8.19 9.70 5.10
CA THR A 46 -8.74 11.04 4.76
C THR A 46 -8.54 12.06 5.87
N LEU A 47 -7.99 11.65 7.01
CA LEU A 47 -7.84 12.42 8.24
C LEU A 47 -9.17 12.92 8.84
N LYS A 48 -10.31 12.40 8.38
CA LYS A 48 -11.65 12.81 8.84
C LYS A 48 -12.17 11.97 10.01
N SER A 49 -11.65 10.75 10.18
CA SER A 49 -12.12 9.81 11.19
C SER A 49 -10.97 9.37 12.09
N LYS A 50 -11.15 9.54 13.39
CA LYS A 50 -10.28 8.99 14.44
C LYS A 50 -10.72 7.56 14.76
N PHE A 51 -9.79 6.61 14.78
CA PHE A 51 -10.09 5.24 15.20
C PHE A 51 -10.04 5.12 16.73
N ALA A 52 -10.93 4.30 17.29
CA ALA A 52 -11.05 4.07 18.73
C ALA A 52 -10.61 2.65 19.12
N GLY A 53 -10.27 2.47 20.39
CA GLY A 53 -9.92 1.16 20.97
C GLY A 53 -8.61 0.59 20.44
N LEU A 54 -7.62 1.45 20.19
CA LEU A 54 -6.30 1.06 19.70
C LEU A 54 -5.21 1.32 20.76
N ASP A 55 -5.56 1.28 22.04
CA ASP A 55 -4.66 1.68 23.13
C ASP A 55 -3.35 0.89 23.12
N HIS A 56 -3.41 -0.42 22.83
CA HIS A 56 -2.23 -1.29 22.71
C HIS A 56 -1.25 -0.86 21.61
N ILE A 57 -1.74 -0.21 20.54
CA ILE A 57 -0.92 0.39 19.48
C ILE A 57 -0.48 1.80 19.88
N LEU A 58 -1.41 2.62 20.39
CA LEU A 58 -1.18 4.02 20.73
C LEU A 58 -0.12 4.18 21.82
N ASP A 59 -0.09 3.28 22.80
CA ASP A 59 0.87 3.33 23.90
C ASP A 59 2.32 3.14 23.43
N ILE A 60 2.52 2.40 22.33
CA ILE A 60 3.81 2.29 21.65
C ILE A 60 4.06 3.54 20.81
N CYS A 61 3.10 3.98 19.99
CA CYS A 61 3.27 5.11 19.08
C CYS A 61 3.60 6.44 19.81
N LYS A 62 3.03 6.68 21.00
CA LYS A 62 3.26 7.88 21.81
C LYS A 62 4.72 8.12 22.17
N GLN A 63 5.52 7.06 22.24
CA GLN A 63 6.91 7.13 22.69
C GLN A 63 7.89 7.48 21.56
N GLN A 64 7.44 7.49 20.30
CA GLN A 64 8.35 7.50 19.16
C GLN A 64 8.70 8.90 18.65
N GLY A 65 7.85 9.91 18.87
CA GLY A 65 8.13 11.28 18.43
C GLY A 65 8.03 11.52 16.91
N TYR A 66 7.47 10.58 16.15
CA TYR A 66 7.25 10.69 14.70
C TYR A 66 5.77 10.58 14.35
N ILE A 67 5.36 11.21 13.25
CA ILE A 67 4.13 10.83 12.55
C ILE A 67 4.39 9.45 11.93
N LEU A 68 3.51 8.49 12.20
CA LEU A 68 3.65 7.11 11.70
C LEU A 68 2.55 6.82 10.70
N ASP A 69 2.90 6.45 9.48
CA ASP A 69 1.99 6.09 8.41
C ASP A 69 2.13 4.60 8.11
N GLY A 70 1.02 3.88 8.26
CA GLY A 70 1.03 2.43 8.21
C GLY A 70 -0.33 1.83 7.89
N GLU A 71 -0.38 0.51 7.89
CA GLU A 71 -1.58 -0.28 7.69
C GLU A 71 -1.97 -0.98 9.00
N LEU A 72 -3.22 -0.81 9.45
CA LEU A 72 -3.79 -1.65 10.51
C LEU A 72 -4.18 -2.99 9.91
N TYR A 73 -3.54 -4.06 10.37
CA TYR A 73 -3.58 -5.36 9.72
C TYR A 73 -3.61 -6.51 10.74
N ILE A 74 -4.18 -7.64 10.34
CA ILE A 74 -4.16 -8.90 11.09
C ILE A 74 -3.70 -9.97 10.12
N PRO A 75 -2.50 -10.56 10.29
CA PRO A 75 -2.00 -11.58 9.38
C PRO A 75 -3.00 -12.74 9.19
N GLY A 76 -3.33 -13.03 7.93
CA GLY A 76 -4.24 -14.11 7.54
C GLY A 76 -5.74 -13.79 7.66
N GLU A 77 -6.12 -12.62 8.17
CA GLU A 77 -7.52 -12.24 8.30
C GLU A 77 -8.03 -11.52 7.02
N PRO A 78 -9.26 -11.81 6.55
CA PRO A 78 -9.84 -11.09 5.41
C PRO A 78 -10.03 -9.59 5.67
N PHE A 79 -9.84 -8.78 4.63
CA PHE A 79 -9.99 -7.31 4.69
C PHE A 79 -11.31 -6.85 5.32
N ASP A 80 -12.45 -7.47 4.95
CA ASP A 80 -13.76 -7.05 5.48
C ASP A 80 -13.85 -7.21 7.00
N VAL A 81 -13.22 -8.24 7.56
CA VAL A 81 -13.15 -8.45 9.00
C VAL A 81 -12.23 -7.43 9.65
N ILE A 82 -11.03 -7.21 9.11
CA ILE A 82 -10.10 -6.17 9.60
C ILE A 82 -10.78 -4.80 9.58
N SER A 83 -11.43 -4.45 8.47
CA SER A 83 -12.17 -3.20 8.28
C SER A 83 -13.28 -3.04 9.32
N GLY A 84 -14.06 -4.10 9.58
CA GLY A 84 -15.07 -4.13 10.64
C GLY A 84 -14.48 -3.90 12.04
N ILE A 85 -13.36 -4.54 12.36
CA ILE A 85 -12.67 -4.37 13.64
C ILE A 85 -12.14 -2.93 13.78
N VAL A 86 -11.45 -2.40 12.77
CA VAL A 86 -10.83 -1.07 12.82
C VAL A 86 -11.90 0.03 12.92
N ARG A 87 -12.93 -0.03 12.07
CA ARG A 87 -13.97 1.00 11.95
C ARG A 87 -15.11 0.84 12.95
N GLY A 88 -15.11 -0.23 13.74
CA GLY A 88 -16.06 -0.45 14.83
C GLY A 88 -16.15 0.78 15.73
N GLY A 89 -17.38 1.31 15.88
CA GLY A 89 -17.67 2.56 16.60
C GLY A 89 -17.60 2.42 18.13
N LYS A 90 -18.42 3.19 18.87
CA LYS A 90 -18.33 3.34 20.34
C LYS A 90 -18.44 2.06 21.17
N LYS A 91 -19.00 0.98 20.64
CA LYS A 91 -19.06 -0.35 21.28
C LYS A 91 -18.15 -1.31 20.49
N TYR A 92 -16.85 -1.15 20.64
CA TYR A 92 -15.86 -2.04 20.03
C TYR A 92 -15.52 -3.20 20.97
N ASP A 93 -15.13 -4.32 20.38
CA ASP A 93 -14.67 -5.51 21.08
C ASP A 93 -13.14 -5.39 21.32
N ILE A 94 -12.74 -5.29 22.58
CA ILE A 94 -11.34 -5.11 22.98
C ILE A 94 -10.49 -6.31 22.55
N ALA A 95 -11.00 -7.54 22.70
CA ALA A 95 -10.27 -8.75 22.35
C ALA A 95 -10.01 -8.81 20.83
N LYS A 96 -10.97 -8.36 20.02
CA LYS A 96 -10.75 -8.24 18.57
C LYS A 96 -9.74 -7.15 18.22
N LYS A 97 -9.79 -6.00 18.89
CA LYS A 97 -8.87 -4.88 18.66
C LYS A 97 -7.42 -5.25 18.98
N GLN A 98 -7.18 -5.99 20.07
CA GLN A 98 -5.83 -6.43 20.49
C GLN A 98 -5.12 -7.31 19.46
N ARG A 99 -5.86 -7.90 18.51
CA ARG A 99 -5.29 -8.67 17.39
C ARG A 99 -4.66 -7.80 16.30
N LEU A 100 -5.01 -6.51 16.25
CA LEU A 100 -4.50 -5.59 15.26
C LEU A 100 -3.02 -5.31 15.49
N GLN A 101 -2.26 -5.41 14.42
CA GLN A 101 -0.91 -4.88 14.30
C GLN A 101 -0.94 -3.59 13.47
N PHE A 102 0.03 -2.71 13.68
CA PHE A 102 0.21 -1.49 12.90
C PHE A 102 1.54 -1.57 12.14
N HIS A 103 1.42 -1.80 10.83
CA HIS A 103 2.52 -2.06 9.91
C HIS A 103 2.98 -0.76 9.26
N ILE A 104 4.05 -0.16 9.79
CA ILE A 104 4.56 1.16 9.42
C ILE A 104 5.37 1.07 8.13
N PHE A 105 4.96 1.81 7.10
CA PHE A 105 5.69 1.89 5.84
C PHE A 105 6.34 3.26 5.63
N ALA A 106 6.00 4.27 6.42
CA ALA A 106 6.65 5.57 6.38
C ALA A 106 6.57 6.27 7.74
N ILE A 107 7.57 7.09 8.02
CA ILE A 107 7.64 7.96 9.19
C ILE A 107 7.94 9.38 8.73
N LEU A 108 7.46 10.38 9.46
CA LEU A 108 7.76 11.78 9.19
C LEU A 108 8.13 12.48 10.50
N SER A 109 9.25 13.23 10.47
CA SER A 109 9.57 14.15 11.55
C SER A 109 8.44 15.16 11.74
N ILE A 110 8.13 15.50 12.99
CA ILE A 110 7.10 16.50 13.32
C ILE A 110 7.50 17.89 12.80
N GLU A 111 8.80 18.18 12.82
CA GLU A 111 9.35 19.50 12.51
C GLU A 111 9.48 19.73 11.00
N THR A 112 10.18 18.85 10.30
CA THR A 112 10.54 19.03 8.89
C THR A 112 9.58 18.32 7.95
N ARG A 113 9.11 17.12 8.31
CA ARG A 113 8.37 16.19 7.43
C ARG A 113 9.08 15.87 6.13
N GLU A 114 10.39 16.06 6.11
CA GLU A 114 11.24 15.88 4.94
C GLU A 114 12.32 14.85 5.24
N TRP A 115 12.73 14.16 4.19
CA TRP A 115 13.85 13.22 4.17
C TRP A 115 14.72 13.55 2.97
N LEU A 116 16.03 13.33 3.09
CA LEU A 116 16.96 13.49 1.98
C LEU A 116 16.77 12.39 0.93
N SER A 117 16.38 11.19 1.37
CA SER A 117 16.11 10.06 0.49
C SER A 117 15.16 9.06 1.15
N THR A 118 14.63 8.12 0.36
CA THR A 118 13.86 6.99 0.90
C THR A 118 14.74 6.07 1.75
N GLN A 119 16.01 5.90 1.40
CA GLN A 119 16.94 5.08 2.18
C GLN A 119 17.07 5.60 3.61
N GLU A 120 17.23 6.92 3.78
CA GLU A 120 17.34 7.56 5.10
C GLU A 120 16.09 7.30 5.97
N MET A 121 14.89 7.45 5.38
CA MET A 121 13.64 7.12 6.07
C MET A 121 13.60 5.64 6.47
N ILE A 122 13.95 4.73 5.56
CA ILE A 122 13.92 3.28 5.81
C ILE A 122 14.90 2.89 6.92
N ASP A 123 16.12 3.41 6.90
CA ASP A 123 17.14 3.11 7.91
C ASP A 123 16.79 3.69 9.28
N THR A 124 15.95 4.72 9.32
CA THR A 124 15.48 5.33 10.57
C THR A 124 14.36 4.51 11.22
N ILE A 125 13.52 3.82 10.45
CA ILE A 125 12.35 3.06 10.97
C ILE A 125 12.74 2.08 12.10
N PRO A 126 13.78 1.24 11.99
CA PRO A 126 14.18 0.33 13.06
C PRO A 126 14.59 1.01 14.37
N GLY A 127 15.10 2.25 14.31
CA GLY A 127 15.43 3.04 15.50
C GLY A 127 14.21 3.71 16.15
N VAL A 128 13.11 3.85 15.39
CA VAL A 128 11.85 4.48 15.80
C VAL A 128 10.81 3.46 16.28
N ILE A 129 10.98 2.18 15.96
CA ILE A 129 10.01 1.15 16.34
C ILE A 129 10.73 0.13 17.25
N PRO A 130 10.27 -0.07 18.50
CA PRO A 130 10.86 -1.05 19.40
C PRO A 130 10.83 -2.46 18.78
N SER A 131 11.97 -3.14 18.78
CA SER A 131 12.15 -4.45 18.14
C SER A 131 11.70 -5.64 18.99
N ASP A 132 11.39 -5.42 20.27
CA ASP A 132 11.01 -6.42 21.26
C ASP A 132 9.50 -6.68 21.35
N GLN A 133 8.73 -6.24 20.33
CA GLN A 133 7.28 -6.40 20.27
C GLN A 133 6.78 -6.58 18.82
N SER A 134 5.57 -7.14 18.67
CA SER A 134 4.96 -7.47 17.37
C SER A 134 3.67 -6.71 17.07
N ILE A 135 3.39 -5.64 17.82
CA ILE A 135 2.17 -4.82 17.72
C ILE A 135 2.35 -3.68 16.72
N VAL A 136 3.47 -2.95 16.78
CA VAL A 136 3.85 -1.92 15.81
C VAL A 136 5.10 -2.41 15.10
N VAL A 137 5.06 -2.63 13.80
CA VAL A 137 6.17 -3.26 13.07
C VAL A 137 6.52 -2.45 11.83
N GLY A 138 7.80 -2.34 11.51
CA GLY A 138 8.24 -1.73 10.26
C GLY A 138 8.02 -2.68 9.09
N ASN A 139 7.47 -2.18 7.97
CA ASN A 139 7.40 -2.95 6.73
C ASN A 139 8.81 -3.24 6.23
N PRO A 140 9.08 -4.47 5.76
CA PRO A 140 10.34 -4.77 5.12
C PRO A 140 10.44 -4.03 3.79
N TYR A 141 11.64 -3.56 3.48
CA TYR A 141 11.97 -2.93 2.22
C TYR A 141 13.10 -3.66 1.51
N THR A 142 13.02 -3.72 0.19
CA THR A 142 14.06 -4.30 -0.68
C THR A 142 14.25 -3.42 -1.89
N LEU A 143 15.50 -3.04 -2.16
CA LEU A 143 15.86 -2.31 -3.37
C LEU A 143 15.83 -3.27 -4.56
N ILE A 144 15.01 -2.95 -5.56
CA ILE A 144 14.87 -3.75 -6.77
C ILE A 144 15.10 -2.90 -8.02
N GLU A 145 15.54 -3.53 -9.10
CA GLU A 145 15.68 -2.86 -10.40
C GLU A 145 14.30 -2.45 -10.96
N ASN A 146 14.26 -1.32 -11.66
CA ASN A 146 13.09 -0.86 -12.39
C ASN A 146 12.97 -1.57 -13.74
N THR A 147 12.75 -2.89 -13.69
CA THR A 147 12.39 -3.69 -14.86
C THR A 147 11.07 -4.41 -14.60
N PRO A 148 10.22 -4.63 -15.63
CA PRO A 148 9.00 -5.40 -15.47
C PRO A 148 9.24 -6.79 -14.85
N THR A 149 10.34 -7.45 -15.21
CA THR A 149 10.72 -8.76 -14.70
C THR A 149 11.03 -8.73 -13.21
N SER A 150 11.90 -7.82 -12.75
CA SER A 150 12.28 -7.71 -11.34
C SER A 150 11.07 -7.32 -10.46
N ILE A 151 10.22 -6.43 -10.94
CA ILE A 151 9.00 -6.02 -10.25
C ILE A 151 8.00 -7.18 -10.15
N GLN A 152 7.82 -7.96 -11.22
CA GLN A 152 6.95 -9.14 -11.20
C GLN A 152 7.50 -10.23 -10.27
N ALA A 153 8.81 -10.46 -10.29
CA ALA A 153 9.47 -11.41 -9.41
C ALA A 153 9.28 -11.03 -7.93
N GLN A 154 9.44 -9.75 -7.57
CA GLN A 154 9.18 -9.27 -6.21
C GLN A 154 7.72 -9.46 -5.80
N ASN A 155 6.79 -9.18 -6.72
CA ASN A 155 5.36 -9.35 -6.47
C ASN A 155 4.97 -10.82 -6.26
N GLN A 156 5.58 -11.74 -7.01
CA GLN A 156 5.44 -13.18 -6.82
C GLN A 156 6.09 -13.64 -5.50
N PHE A 157 7.28 -13.14 -5.18
CA PHE A 157 7.95 -13.41 -3.90
C PHE A 157 7.07 -13.01 -2.71
N ASN A 158 6.45 -11.83 -2.73
CA ASN A 158 5.54 -11.38 -1.67
C ASN A 158 4.36 -12.34 -1.47
N LYS A 159 3.83 -12.91 -2.55
CA LYS A 159 2.76 -13.91 -2.52
C LYS A 159 3.24 -15.23 -1.93
N ASP A 160 4.34 -15.77 -2.45
CA ASP A 160 4.84 -17.10 -2.08
C ASP A 160 5.40 -17.16 -0.64
N SER A 161 5.96 -16.04 -0.17
CA SER A 161 6.42 -15.89 1.22
C SER A 161 5.30 -15.59 2.21
N GLY A 162 4.06 -15.38 1.74
CA GLY A 162 2.93 -15.00 2.58
C GLY A 162 2.99 -13.57 3.12
N LEU A 163 3.91 -12.73 2.63
CA LEU A 163 4.04 -11.32 3.02
C LEU A 163 2.86 -10.47 2.51
N SER A 164 2.35 -10.77 1.31
CA SER A 164 1.16 -10.11 0.77
C SER A 164 0.55 -10.90 -0.40
N ASN A 165 -0.77 -11.05 -0.39
CA ASN A 165 -1.55 -11.51 -1.54
C ASN A 165 -2.03 -10.36 -2.45
N GLU A 166 -1.92 -9.11 -2.00
CA GLU A 166 -2.43 -7.94 -2.72
C GLU A 166 -1.42 -7.38 -3.74
N GLY A 167 -0.13 -7.49 -3.42
CA GLY A 167 0.97 -7.20 -4.31
C GLY A 167 2.12 -6.42 -3.68
N THR A 168 2.68 -5.46 -4.43
CA THR A 168 3.88 -4.70 -4.04
C THR A 168 3.63 -3.20 -4.13
N ILE A 169 4.14 -2.45 -3.16
CA ILE A 169 4.30 -1.00 -3.24
C ILE A 169 5.73 -0.69 -3.70
N LEU A 170 5.87 0.22 -4.67
CA LEU A 170 7.15 0.76 -5.13
C LEU A 170 7.26 2.22 -4.70
N ARG A 171 8.35 2.57 -4.03
CA ARG A 171 8.66 3.91 -3.54
C ARG A 171 9.91 4.43 -4.23
N HIS A 172 9.84 5.68 -4.70
CA HIS A 172 10.93 6.35 -5.40
C HIS A 172 12.20 6.35 -4.53
N PRO A 173 13.42 6.17 -5.07
CA PRO A 173 14.66 6.14 -4.30
C PRO A 173 14.93 7.45 -3.56
N ASP A 174 14.67 8.58 -4.21
CA ASP A 174 15.04 9.91 -3.69
C ASP A 174 13.86 10.69 -3.07
N ILE A 175 12.62 10.19 -3.20
CA ILE A 175 11.43 10.90 -2.71
C ILE A 175 10.71 10.00 -1.71
N ALA A 176 11.06 10.18 -0.43
CA ALA A 176 10.54 9.36 0.66
C ALA A 176 9.03 9.53 0.85
N TYR A 177 8.54 10.78 0.84
CA TYR A 177 7.13 11.06 1.09
C TYR A 177 6.68 12.29 0.28
N PHE A 178 5.66 12.11 -0.54
CA PHE A 178 5.00 13.19 -1.27
C PHE A 178 3.56 13.27 -0.81
N GLU A 179 3.13 14.42 -0.29
CA GLU A 179 1.76 14.63 0.14
C GLU A 179 0.78 14.60 -1.05
N GLY A 180 -0.19 13.68 -1.00
CA GLY A 180 -1.12 13.45 -2.11
C GLY A 180 -0.65 12.40 -3.11
N ARG A 181 -1.25 12.42 -4.31
CA ARG A 181 -1.09 11.35 -5.31
C ARG A 181 0.00 11.69 -6.31
N SER A 182 1.03 10.86 -6.41
CA SER A 182 2.12 11.03 -7.38
C SER A 182 2.60 9.69 -7.94
N ASN A 183 3.61 9.73 -8.82
CA ASN A 183 4.31 8.53 -9.28
C ASN A 183 5.50 8.16 -8.38
N ASP A 184 5.70 8.89 -7.28
CA ASP A 184 6.77 8.61 -6.33
C ASP A 184 6.41 7.45 -5.40
N LEU A 185 5.12 7.10 -5.37
CA LEU A 185 4.59 5.89 -4.78
C LEU A 185 3.70 5.19 -5.81
N LEU A 186 3.98 3.92 -6.09
CA LEU A 186 3.22 3.11 -7.03
C LEU A 186 2.73 1.83 -6.36
N LYS A 187 1.56 1.36 -6.79
CA LYS A 187 1.03 0.03 -6.45
C LYS A 187 1.11 -0.86 -7.68
N VAL A 188 1.75 -2.01 -7.50
CA VAL A 188 1.77 -3.12 -8.43
C VAL A 188 0.67 -4.06 -7.99
N LYS A 189 -0.29 -4.30 -8.88
CA LYS A 189 -1.27 -5.36 -8.67
C LYS A 189 -0.73 -6.64 -9.29
N ASN A 190 -1.18 -7.78 -8.80
CA ASN A 190 -0.96 -9.06 -9.48
C ASN A 190 -1.52 -8.95 -10.90
N PHE A 191 -0.63 -8.89 -11.89
CA PHE A 191 -0.99 -9.04 -13.29
C PHE A 191 -0.69 -10.47 -13.67
N GLU A 192 -1.73 -11.23 -13.98
CA GLU A 192 -1.55 -12.50 -14.67
C GLU A 192 -1.39 -12.20 -16.15
N LYS A 193 -0.21 -12.52 -16.70
CA LYS A 193 0.01 -12.47 -18.14
C LYS A 193 -0.50 -13.76 -18.74
N SER A 194 -1.46 -13.66 -19.64
CA SER A 194 -1.90 -14.76 -20.48
C SER A 194 -2.04 -14.28 -21.92
N THR A 195 -2.11 -15.23 -22.86
CA THR A 195 -2.46 -14.95 -24.24
C THR A 195 -3.97 -15.00 -24.37
N PHE A 196 -4.55 -13.94 -24.91
CA PHE A 196 -5.98 -13.87 -25.17
C PHE A 196 -6.23 -13.78 -26.68
N ILE A 197 -7.25 -14.49 -27.14
CA ILE A 197 -7.77 -14.38 -28.50
C ILE A 197 -8.74 -13.21 -28.53
N CYS A 198 -8.53 -12.26 -29.46
CA CYS A 198 -9.49 -11.19 -29.69
C CYS A 198 -10.75 -11.77 -30.36
N THR A 199 -11.90 -11.62 -29.70
CA THR A 199 -13.19 -12.15 -30.15
C THR A 199 -14.13 -11.08 -30.69
N GLY A 200 -13.77 -9.80 -30.57
CA GLY A 200 -14.62 -8.73 -31.08
C GLY A 200 -14.06 -7.33 -30.90
N PHE A 201 -14.55 -6.42 -31.73
CA PHE A 201 -14.21 -5.00 -31.75
C PHE A 201 -15.49 -4.17 -31.64
N PHE A 202 -15.47 -3.12 -30.82
CA PHE A 202 -16.62 -2.24 -30.63
C PHE A 202 -16.22 -0.79 -30.90
N LYS A 203 -17.05 -0.10 -31.68
CA LYS A 203 -16.86 1.31 -32.02
C LYS A 203 -16.91 2.19 -30.77
N GLY A 204 -16.03 3.18 -30.68
CA GLY A 204 -16.02 4.14 -29.59
C GLY A 204 -17.25 5.04 -29.58
N THR A 205 -17.48 5.73 -28.47
CA THR A 205 -18.57 6.69 -28.29
C THR A 205 -18.03 8.10 -28.00
N GLY A 206 -18.84 9.12 -28.22
CA GLY A 206 -18.47 10.52 -27.99
C GLY A 206 -17.24 10.95 -28.81
N LYS A 207 -16.22 11.48 -28.13
CA LYS A 207 -14.95 11.92 -28.76
C LYS A 207 -14.16 10.79 -29.45
N TYR A 208 -14.50 9.53 -29.17
CA TYR A 208 -13.89 8.35 -29.80
C TYR A 208 -14.80 7.69 -30.84
N SER A 209 -15.84 8.39 -31.31
CA SER A 209 -16.82 7.83 -32.25
C SER A 209 -16.25 7.42 -33.61
N GLN A 210 -15.07 7.89 -33.98
CA GLN A 210 -14.38 7.50 -35.23
C GLN A 210 -13.20 6.54 -35.00
N SER A 211 -13.10 5.93 -33.81
CA SER A 211 -12.02 4.99 -33.48
C SER A 211 -12.55 3.70 -32.86
N LEU A 212 -11.67 2.71 -32.72
CA LEU A 212 -11.91 1.55 -31.87
C LEU A 212 -12.11 2.04 -30.42
N GLY A 213 -13.21 1.60 -29.80
CA GLY A 213 -13.52 1.94 -28.42
C GLY A 213 -13.15 0.84 -27.45
N LYS A 214 -13.53 -0.40 -27.79
CA LYS A 214 -13.38 -1.56 -26.92
C LYS A 214 -13.03 -2.81 -27.71
N ILE A 215 -12.41 -3.77 -27.04
CA ILE A 215 -12.24 -5.14 -27.55
C ILE A 215 -12.85 -6.14 -26.57
N SER A 216 -13.35 -7.26 -27.10
CA SER A 216 -13.61 -8.46 -26.30
C SER A 216 -12.53 -9.48 -26.56
N VAL A 217 -12.11 -10.15 -25.51
CA VAL A 217 -11.06 -11.16 -25.57
C VAL A 217 -11.49 -12.40 -24.78
N GLN A 218 -10.96 -13.56 -25.17
CA GLN A 218 -11.17 -14.83 -24.48
C GLN A 218 -9.83 -15.54 -24.32
N ALA A 219 -9.63 -16.21 -23.19
CA ALA A 219 -8.51 -17.11 -22.97
C ALA A 219 -8.96 -18.37 -22.25
N ASP A 220 -8.17 -19.43 -22.36
CA ASP A 220 -8.16 -20.55 -21.44
C ASP A 220 -7.00 -20.32 -20.47
N ILE A 221 -7.32 -20.19 -19.17
CA ILE A 221 -6.32 -20.03 -18.12
C ILE A 221 -6.44 -21.25 -17.21
N LEU A 222 -5.46 -22.15 -17.31
CA LEU A 222 -5.38 -23.39 -16.52
C LEU A 222 -6.64 -24.28 -16.62
N GLY A 223 -7.25 -24.35 -17.81
CA GLY A 223 -8.47 -25.12 -18.06
C GLY A 223 -9.76 -24.37 -17.74
N VAL A 224 -9.68 -23.09 -17.35
CA VAL A 224 -10.85 -22.24 -17.07
C VAL A 224 -11.02 -21.22 -18.20
N PRO A 225 -12.17 -21.23 -18.91
CA PRO A 225 -12.45 -20.21 -19.92
C PRO A 225 -12.75 -18.86 -19.24
N VAL A 226 -11.97 -17.85 -19.60
CA VAL A 226 -12.13 -16.47 -19.10
C VAL A 226 -12.45 -15.56 -20.29
N ALA A 227 -13.47 -14.72 -20.14
CA ALA A 227 -13.82 -13.70 -21.11
C ALA A 227 -13.78 -12.31 -20.46
N ALA A 228 -13.22 -11.33 -21.16
CA ALA A 228 -13.16 -9.95 -20.69
C ALA A 228 -13.54 -8.99 -21.82
N ARG A 229 -14.10 -7.85 -21.44
CA ARG A 229 -14.47 -6.75 -22.34
C ARG A 229 -13.94 -5.46 -21.76
N GLY A 230 -13.02 -4.81 -22.47
CA GLY A 230 -12.37 -3.55 -22.09
C GLY A 230 -12.66 -2.48 -23.11
#